data_AF-A0A0C4BKR0-F1
#
_entry.id   AF-A0A0C4BKR0-F1
#
_cell.length_a   1.000
_cell.length_b   1.000
_cell.length_c   1.000
_cell.angle_alpha   90.00
_cell.angle_beta   90.00
_cell.angle_gamma   90.00
#
_symmetry.space_group_name_H-M   'P 1'
#
loop_
_entity.id
_entity.type
_entity.pdbx_description
1 polymer ?
#
loop_
_entity_poly.entity_id
_entity_poly.type
_entity_poly.pdbx_seq_one_letter_code
_entity_poly.pdbx_strand_id
1 'polypeptide(L)' 'MNRAIDLAKIYPVVDSKVFSFDDNKDTYQYQWKKHNLGKVVINI' A
#
# COMPACT_ATOMS: atom_id res chain seq x y z
N MET A 1 1.55 -8.91 -12.11
CA MET A 1 1.73 -7.45 -12.12
C MET A 1 1.35 -6.91 -13.50
N ASN A 2 1.04 -5.63 -13.66
CA ASN A 2 0.63 -5.11 -14.97
C ASN A 2 1.83 -5.07 -15.93
N ARG A 3 1.69 -5.59 -17.15
CA ARG A 3 2.76 -5.65 -18.17
C ARG A 3 3.44 -4.30 -18.43
N ALA A 4 2.68 -3.20 -18.36
CA ALA A 4 3.22 -1.85 -18.52
C ALA A 4 4.20 -1.46 -17.40
N ILE A 5 3.95 -1.88 -16.15
CA ILE A 5 4.84 -1.63 -15.00
C ILE A 5 6.14 -2.38 -15.17
N ASP A 6 6.05 -3.66 -15.56
CA ASP A 6 7.21 -4.53 -15.72
C ASP A 6 8.12 -4.03 -16.87
N LEU A 7 7.53 -3.58 -17.98
CA LEU A 7 8.26 -2.99 -19.11
C LEU A 7 8.90 -1.65 -18.75
N ALA A 8 8.20 -0.80 -17.99
CA ALA A 8 8.71 0.52 -17.62
C ALA A 8 9.70 0.48 -16.45
N LYS A 9 9.79 -0.64 -15.71
CA LYS A 9 10.57 -0.78 -14.46
C LYS A 9 10.21 0.27 -13.40
N ILE A 10 8.97 0.76 -13.40
CA ILE A 10 8.48 1.76 -12.44
C ILE A 10 7.68 1.03 -11.37
N TYR A 11 8.36 0.62 -10.31
CA TYR A 11 7.74 -0.10 -9.20
C TYR A 11 7.13 0.88 -8.19
N PRO A 12 5.90 0.64 -7.71
CA PRO A 12 5.34 1.45 -6.64
C PRO A 12 6.15 1.25 -5.36
N VAL A 13 6.43 2.32 -4.64
CA VAL A 13 6.92 2.23 -3.27
C VAL A 13 5.73 1.80 -2.40
N VAL A 14 5.85 0.61 -1.82
CA VAL A 14 4.85 0.01 -0.94
C VAL A 14 5.33 0.14 0.49
N ASP A 15 4.41 0.48 1.38
CA ASP A 15 4.71 0.56 2.80
C ASP A 15 5.11 -0.81 3.34
N SER A 16 6.09 -0.83 4.25
CA SER A 16 6.50 -2.05 4.96
C SER A 16 5.36 -2.71 5.75
N LYS A 17 4.37 -1.92 6.18
CA LYS A 17 3.21 -2.39 6.93
C LYS A 17 2.07 -2.76 5.98
N VAL A 18 1.75 -4.05 5.97
CA VAL A 18 0.58 -4.61 5.27
C VAL A 18 -0.53 -4.84 6.29
N PHE A 19 -1.73 -4.40 5.97
CA PHE A 19 -2.91 -4.53 6.83
C PHE A 19 -3.79 -5.70 6.37
N SER A 20 -4.52 -6.30 7.31
CA SER A 20 -5.58 -7.26 6.96
C SER A 20 -6.86 -6.52 6.56
N PHE A 21 -7.78 -7.21 5.90
CA PHE A 21 -9.10 -6.64 5.58
C PHE A 21 -9.87 -6.18 6.83
N ASP A 22 -9.72 -6.90 7.94
CA ASP A 22 -10.37 -6.58 9.22
C ASP A 22 -9.86 -5.25 9.81
N ASP A 23 -8.63 -4.85 9.49
CA ASP A 23 -7.99 -3.63 9.96
C ASP A 23 -8.29 -2.38 9.09
N ASN A 24 -9.30 -2.43 8.21
CA ASN A 24 -9.67 -1.34 7.28
C ASN A 24 -9.68 0.05 7.97
N LYS A 25 -10.39 0.17 9.09
CA LYS A 25 -10.54 1.46 9.79
C LYS A 25 -9.20 2.00 10.28
N ASP A 26 -8.37 1.12 10.83
CA ASP A 26 -7.05 1.48 11.35
C ASP A 26 -6.07 1.78 10.22
N THR A 27 -6.19 1.09 9.09
CA THR A 27 -5.46 1.36 7.85
C THR A 27 -5.71 2.78 7.38
N TYR A 28 -6.98 3.20 7.36
CA TYR A 28 -7.36 4.55 6.96
C TYR A 28 -6.80 5.60 7.93
N GLN A 29 -6.87 5.35 9.24
CA GLN A 29 -6.31 6.24 10.25
C GLN A 29 -4.79 6.37 10.15
N TYR A 30 -4.10 5.26 9.87
CA TYR A 30 -2.65 5.22 9.66
C TYR A 30 -2.23 6.10 8.47
N GLN A 31 -2.94 5.97 7.35
CA GLN A 31 -2.73 6.82 6.17
C GLN A 31 -3.07 8.29 6.45
N TRP A 32 -4.18 8.57 7.14
CA TRP A 32 -4.63 9.93 7.45
C TRP A 32 -3.61 10.69 8.29
N LYS A 33 -2.99 10.02 9.26
CA LYS A 33 -1.92 10.57 10.09
C LYS A 33 -0.57 10.68 9.36
N LYS A 34 -0.51 10.35 8.07
CA LYS A 34 0.71 10.33 7.23
C LYS A 34 1.84 9.50 7.82
N HIS A 35 1.50 8.39 8.49
CA HIS A 35 2.51 7.47 9.00
C HIS A 35 3.12 6.59 7.91
N ASN A 36 2.46 6.50 6.76
CA ASN A 36 2.86 5.64 5.67
C ASN A 36 3.99 6.23 4.82
N LEU A 37 4.88 5.36 4.37
CA LEU A 37 5.84 5.63 3.31
C LEU A 37 5.37 4.95 2.01
N GLY A 38 4.91 5.76 1.06
CA GLY A 38 4.38 5.25 -0.20
C GLY A 38 2.94 4.73 -0.06
N LYS A 39 2.64 3.59 -0.72
CA LYS A 39 1.29 3.04 -0.81
C LYS A 39 0.99 2.10 0.34
N VAL A 40 -0.13 2.35 1.03
CA VAL A 40 -0.68 1.44 2.04
C VAL A 40 -1.44 0.31 1.36
N VAL A 41 -1.26 -0.93 1.83
CA VAL A 41 -1.83 -2.14 1.22
C VAL A 41 -2.69 -2.88 2.24
N ILE A 42 -3.88 -3.28 1.81
CA ILE A 42 -4.77 -4.19 2.51
C ILE A 42 -4.72 -5.54 1.78
N ASN A 43 -4.45 -6.61 2.51
CA ASN A 43 -4.48 -7.98 2.01
C ASN A 43 -5.92 -8.53 2.12
N ILE A 44 -6.43 -9.07 1.01
CA ILE A 44 -7.81 -9.56 0.83
C ILE A 44 -7.76 -10.99 0.28
#